data_AF-A0A7J7ZHK1-F1
#
_entry.id   AF-A0A7J7ZHK1-F1
#
_cell.length_a   1.000
_cell.length_b   1.000
_cell.length_c   1.000
_cell.angle_alpha   90.00
_cell.angle_beta   90.00
_cell.angle_gamma   90.00
#
_symmetry.space_group_name_H-M   'P 1'
#
loop_
_entity.id
_entity.type
_entity.pdbx_description
1 polymer ?
#
loop_
_entity_poly.entity_id
_entity_poly.type
_entity_poly.pdbx_seq_one_letter_code
_entity_poly.pdbx_strand_id
1 'polypeptide(L)'
;MKMAHPIFKGIGENMWVGLENEFTTSIAIRSWFAEKDKYYFENGTCRGDCSKYLQLVWDKSYKVGCAVTPCSRIGRFKHAAIFICNYAPG
;
A
#
# COMPACT_ATOMS: atom_id res chain seq x y z
N MET A 1 26.88 -11.98 -11.69
CA MET A 1 26.00 -10.88 -11.24
C MET A 1 25.58 -11.16 -9.80
N LYS A 2 25.92 -10.32 -8.83
CA LYS A 2 25.45 -10.47 -7.44
C LYS A 2 24.08 -9.78 -7.32
N MET A 3 23.06 -10.48 -6.83
CA MET A 3 21.77 -9.85 -6.58
C MET A 3 21.86 -8.92 -5.37
N ALA A 4 21.36 -7.69 -5.50
CA ALA A 4 21.31 -6.73 -4.40
C ALA A 4 20.26 -7.12 -3.33
N HIS A 5 19.26 -7.93 -3.72
CA HIS A 5 18.17 -8.39 -2.86
C HIS A 5 17.90 -9.90 -3.05
N PRO A 6 17.41 -10.61 -2.01
CA PRO A 6 16.94 -11.98 -2.14
C PRO A 6 15.74 -12.11 -3.10
N ILE A 7 15.51 -13.33 -3.60
CA ILE A 7 14.27 -13.66 -4.31
C ILE A 7 13.19 -13.97 -3.28
N PHE A 8 12.04 -13.33 -3.40
CA PHE A 8 10.88 -13.55 -2.55
C PHE A 8 9.79 -14.30 -3.32
N LYS A 9 9.12 -15.26 -2.68
CA LYS A 9 8.05 -16.07 -3.30
C LYS A 9 6.66 -15.43 -3.18
N GLY A 10 6.45 -14.62 -2.14
CA GLY A 10 5.22 -13.85 -1.91
C GLY A 10 5.56 -12.37 -1.80
N ILE A 11 4.75 -11.54 -2.47
CA ILE A 11 4.87 -10.09 -2.48
C ILE A 11 3.52 -9.50 -2.11
N GLY A 12 3.53 -8.66 -1.09
CA GLY A 12 2.38 -7.89 -0.66
C GLY A 12 2.24 -6.63 -1.52
N GLU A 13 1.04 -6.06 -1.57
CA GLU A 13 0.80 -4.85 -2.34
C GLU A 13 -0.22 -3.95 -1.65
N ASN A 14 0.14 -2.67 -1.49
CA ASN A 14 -0.82 -1.61 -1.21
C ASN A 14 -0.88 -0.66 -2.41
N MET A 15 -2.10 -0.27 -2.78
CA MET A 15 -2.37 0.67 -3.85
C MET A 15 -3.19 1.87 -3.35
N TRP A 16 -2.86 3.05 -3.84
CA TRP A 16 -3.61 4.29 -3.68
C TRP A 16 -3.91 4.88 -5.05
N VAL A 17 -5.13 5.36 -5.24
CA VAL A 17 -5.57 6.05 -6.45
C VAL A 17 -6.33 7.29 -6.05
N GLY A 18 -5.97 8.43 -6.63
CA GLY A 18 -6.63 9.71 -6.41
C GLY A 18 -6.22 10.73 -7.47
N LEU A 19 -6.56 12.00 -7.24
CA LEU A 19 -6.12 13.08 -8.13
C LEU A 19 -4.60 13.28 -8.00
N GLU A 20 -3.93 13.46 -9.14
CA GLU A 20 -2.48 13.61 -9.21
C GLU A 20 -1.99 14.82 -8.40
N ASN A 21 -2.71 15.94 -8.44
CA ASN A 21 -2.37 17.15 -7.70
C ASN A 21 -2.60 17.05 -6.18
N GLU A 22 -3.32 16.03 -5.72
CA GLU A 22 -3.53 15.74 -4.29
C GLU A 22 -2.53 14.70 -3.76
N PHE A 23 -1.78 14.05 -4.66
CA PHE A 23 -0.89 12.97 -4.27
C PHE A 23 0.32 13.49 -3.49
N THR A 24 0.52 12.89 -2.32
CA THR A 24 1.85 12.78 -1.70
C THR A 24 2.00 11.38 -1.12
N THR A 25 3.25 10.91 -1.01
CA THR A 25 3.55 9.64 -0.36
C THR A 25 2.98 9.57 1.06
N SER A 26 3.02 10.70 1.81
CA SER A 26 2.48 10.74 3.17
C SER A 26 0.96 10.59 3.20
N ILE A 27 0.23 11.22 2.28
CA ILE A 27 -1.23 11.09 2.17
C ILE A 27 -1.61 9.63 1.89
N ALA A 28 -0.96 8.99 0.92
CA ALA A 28 -1.24 7.60 0.59
C ALA A 28 -0.97 6.65 1.77
N ILE A 29 0.21 6.73 2.39
CA ILE A 29 0.57 5.87 3.53
C ILE A 29 -0.36 6.12 4.73
N ARG A 30 -0.68 7.39 5.05
CA ARG A 30 -1.62 7.72 6.14
C ARG A 30 -3.02 7.18 5.87
N SER A 31 -3.47 7.19 4.61
CA SER A 31 -4.79 6.65 4.24
C SER A 31 -4.87 5.14 4.45
N TRP A 32 -3.81 4.39 4.12
CA TRP A 32 -3.71 2.96 4.41
C TRP A 32 -3.65 2.71 5.92
N PHE A 33 -2.86 3.51 6.66
CA PHE A 33 -2.74 3.39 8.11
C PHE A 33 -4.05 3.69 8.85
N ALA A 34 -4.87 4.62 8.33
CA ALA A 34 -6.16 4.97 8.92
C ALA A 34 -7.14 3.79 8.96
N GLU A 35 -6.94 2.74 8.17
CA GLU A 35 -7.74 1.52 8.29
C GLU A 35 -7.55 0.80 9.64
N LYS A 36 -6.56 1.21 10.48
CA LYS A 36 -6.44 0.76 11.87
C LYS A 36 -7.76 0.92 12.66
N ASP A 37 -8.56 1.94 12.32
CA ASP A 37 -9.81 2.24 13.03
C ASP A 37 -10.87 1.16 12.79
N LYS A 38 -10.64 0.28 11.80
CA LYS A 38 -11.46 -0.88 11.49
C LYS A 38 -10.91 -2.17 12.09
N TYR A 39 -9.68 -2.19 12.60
CA TYR A 39 -9.03 -3.40 13.12
C TYR A 39 -9.29 -3.57 14.62
N TYR A 40 -9.77 -4.74 15.01
CA TYR A 40 -9.95 -5.15 16.40
C TYR A 40 -8.79 -6.04 16.83
N PHE A 41 -7.88 -5.48 17.60
CA PHE A 41 -6.66 -6.18 18.05
C PHE A 41 -6.98 -7.38 18.95
N GLU A 42 -8.07 -7.32 19.70
CA GLU A 42 -8.44 -8.31 20.71
C GLU A 42 -8.72 -9.69 20.09
N ASN A 43 -9.25 -9.71 18.87
CA ASN A 43 -9.62 -10.94 18.17
C ASN A 43 -9.04 -11.04 16.75
N GLY A 44 -8.24 -10.06 16.34
CA GLY A 44 -7.60 -10.02 15.03
C GLY A 44 -8.56 -9.86 13.86
N THR A 45 -9.76 -9.32 14.08
CA THR A 45 -10.78 -9.15 13.02
C THR A 45 -10.89 -7.71 12.53
N CYS A 46 -11.57 -7.51 11.40
CA CYS A 46 -11.80 -6.19 10.83
C CYS A 46 -13.28 -5.89 10.63
N ARG A 47 -13.68 -4.68 11.02
CA ARG A 47 -14.95 -4.05 10.62
C ARG A 47 -14.84 -3.55 9.18
N GLY A 48 -14.89 -4.48 8.23
CA GLY A 48 -14.69 -4.22 6.79
C GLY A 48 -13.25 -4.44 6.35
N ASP A 49 -12.81 -3.77 5.28
CA ASP A 49 -11.45 -3.90 4.74
C ASP A 49 -10.45 -3.03 5.53
N CYS A 50 -9.42 -3.71 6.02
CA CYS A 50 -8.28 -3.22 6.80
C CYS A 50 -6.94 -3.74 6.26
N SER A 51 -6.96 -4.41 5.09
CA SER A 51 -5.82 -5.15 4.55
C SER A 51 -4.61 -4.26 4.33
N LYS A 52 -4.82 -2.98 4.01
CA LYS A 52 -3.73 -2.04 3.75
C LYS A 52 -3.03 -1.64 5.03
N TYR A 53 -3.80 -1.48 6.12
CA TYR A 53 -3.24 -1.30 7.45
C TYR A 53 -2.43 -2.54 7.87
N LEU A 54 -3.00 -3.74 7.75
CA LEU A 54 -2.32 -4.98 8.12
C LEU A 54 -1.02 -5.18 7.36
N GLN A 55 -1.00 -4.88 6.05
CA GLN A 55 0.21 -4.96 5.23
C GLN A 55 1.29 -3.96 5.70
N LEU A 56 0.90 -2.74 6.12
CA LEU A 56 1.85 -1.74 6.63
C LEU A 56 2.53 -2.15 7.92
N VAL A 57 1.83 -2.88 8.80
CA VAL A 57 2.33 -3.29 10.12
C VAL A 57 2.72 -4.77 10.17
N TRP A 58 2.86 -5.42 9.00
CA TRP A 58 3.14 -6.84 8.91
C TRP A 58 4.55 -7.16 9.41
N ASP A 59 4.66 -8.01 10.44
CA ASP A 59 5.93 -8.30 11.13
C ASP A 59 6.96 -8.98 10.22
N LYS A 60 6.51 -9.75 9.22
CA LYS A 60 7.39 -10.47 8.30
C LYS A 60 7.94 -9.60 7.18
N SER A 61 7.26 -8.52 6.79
CA SER A 61 7.70 -7.68 5.68
C SER A 61 8.80 -6.73 6.13
N TYR A 62 10.01 -6.89 5.56
CA TYR A 62 11.17 -6.06 5.93
C TYR A 62 11.80 -5.32 4.74
N LYS A 63 11.27 -5.52 3.53
CA LYS A 63 11.59 -4.75 2.32
C LYS A 63 10.32 -4.11 1.78
N VAL A 64 10.45 -2.86 1.34
CA VAL A 64 9.40 -2.12 0.64
C VAL A 64 10.01 -1.38 -0.54
N GLY A 65 9.29 -1.38 -1.66
CA GLY A 65 9.61 -0.56 -2.84
C GLY A 65 8.32 0.03 -3.39
N CYS A 66 8.34 1.31 -3.75
CA CYS A 66 7.14 2.02 -4.21
C CYS A 66 7.40 2.79 -5.51
N ALA A 67 6.34 3.00 -6.27
CA ALA A 67 6.34 3.80 -7.49
C ALA A 67 5.03 4.59 -7.61
N VAL A 68 5.10 5.75 -8.26
CA VAL A 68 3.93 6.56 -8.64
C VAL A 68 3.94 6.79 -10.15
N THR A 69 2.76 6.66 -10.77
CA THR A 69 2.57 6.91 -12.20
C THR A 69 1.37 7.84 -12.42
N PRO A 70 1.54 8.98 -13.12
CA PRO A 70 0.41 9.81 -13.53
C PRO A 70 -0.37 9.10 -14.64
N CYS A 71 -1.69 9.22 -14.59
CA CYS A 71 -2.63 8.55 -15.47
C CYS A 71 -3.70 9.54 -15.94
N SER A 72 -3.98 9.56 -17.24
CA SER A 72 -4.99 10.48 -17.80
C SER A 72 -6.38 10.26 -17.18
N ARG A 73 -6.74 9.01 -16.89
CA ARG A 73 -7.99 8.65 -16.21
C ARG A 73 -7.91 7.28 -15.53
N ILE A 74 -8.48 7.19 -14.33
CA ILE A 74 -8.72 5.92 -13.62
C ILE A 74 -10.09 5.99 -12.95
N GLY A 75 -11.02 5.14 -13.39
CA GLY A 75 -12.40 5.17 -12.94
C GLY A 75 -13.01 6.57 -13.08
N ARG A 76 -13.32 7.19 -11.93
CA ARG A 76 -13.88 8.55 -11.83
C ARG A 76 -12.85 9.68 -11.81
N PHE A 77 -11.58 9.38 -11.57
CA PHE A 77 -10.53 10.40 -11.49
C PHE A 77 -9.98 10.70 -12.88
N LYS A 78 -10.01 11.98 -13.28
CA LYS A 78 -9.26 12.52 -14.44
C LYS A 78 -7.98 13.14 -13.90
N HIS A 79 -6.86 13.02 -14.61
CA HIS A 79 -5.53 13.41 -14.09
C HIS A 79 -5.25 12.73 -12.75
N ALA A 80 -5.26 11.40 -12.77
CA ALA A 80 -5.10 10.57 -11.59
C ALA A 80 -3.64 10.22 -11.34
N ALA A 81 -3.29 9.90 -10.10
CA ALA A 81 -2.04 9.22 -9.76
C ALA A 81 -2.35 7.80 -9.23
N ILE A 82 -1.60 6.81 -9.72
CA ILE A 82 -1.53 5.47 -9.10
C ILE A 82 -0.24 5.43 -8.30
N PHE A 83 -0.35 5.16 -7.00
CA PHE A 83 0.79 4.89 -6.14
C PHE A 83 0.70 3.47 -5.61
N ILE A 84 1.73 2.68 -5.88
CA ILE A 84 1.83 1.28 -5.46
C ILE A 84 3.08 1.12 -4.60
N CYS A 85 2.95 0.38 -3.50
CA CYS A 85 4.07 -0.15 -2.72
C CYS A 85 3.98 -1.66 -2.68
N ASN A 86 5.07 -2.33 -3.05
CA ASN A 86 5.24 -3.77 -2.87
C ASN A 86 6.07 -4.07 -1.62
N TYR A 87 5.66 -5.10 -0.87
CA TYR A 87 6.24 -5.49 0.40
C TYR A 87 6.77 -6.91 0.32
N ALA A 88 7.94 -7.17 0.89
CA ALA A 88 8.58 -8.48 0.81
C ALA A 88 9.23 -8.89 2.15
N PRO A 89 9.07 -10.17 2.56
CA PRO A 89 8.02 -11.10 2.14
C PRO A 89 6.62 -10.51 2.31
N GLY A 90 5.72 -10.85 1.40
CA GLY A 90 4.28 -10.63 1.53
C GLY A 90 3.55 -11.90 1.90
#